data_AF-A0A537J4N8-F1
#
_entry.id   AF-A0A537J4N8-F1
#
_cell.length_a   1.000
_cell.length_b   1.000
_cell.length_c   1.000
_cell.angle_alpha   90.00
_cell.angle_beta   90.00
_cell.angle_gamma   90.00
#
_symmetry.space_group_name_H-M   'P 1'
#
loop_
_entity.id
_entity.type
_entity.pdbx_description
1 polymer ?
#
loop_
_entity_poly.entity_id
_entity_poly.type
_entity_poly.pdbx_seq_one_letter_code
_entity_poly.pdbx_strand_id
1 'polypeptide(L)'
;MDIALGDGRAAFALEGLETSDHHDIVNSLKRGPSIPATASFNVQWGGVKRRFTVRDAANGFGGTFVETAATIEWSSSDERLDFVSDPADTSTTVSAVLGREHNGVFFQNGA
;
A
#
# COMPACT_ATOMS: atom_id res chain seq x y z
N MET A 1 -8.11 8.46 1.63
CA MET A 1 -6.94 8.05 2.45
C MET A 1 -6.80 9.04 3.57
N ASP A 2 -6.75 8.55 4.81
CA ASP A 2 -6.59 9.36 6.01
C ASP A 2 -5.26 9.02 6.67
N ILE A 3 -4.48 10.02 7.07
CA ILE A 3 -3.12 9.81 7.59
C ILE A 3 -2.92 10.63 8.86
N ALA A 4 -2.57 9.94 9.95
CA ALA A 4 -2.17 10.53 11.22
C ALA A 4 -0.80 9.95 11.63
N LEU A 5 0.27 10.43 10.98
CA LEU A 5 1.65 9.95 11.23
C LEU A 5 2.10 10.17 12.69
N GLY A 6 1.62 11.25 13.32
CA GLY A 6 1.85 11.53 14.74
C GLY A 6 1.33 10.40 15.63
N ASP A 7 0.16 9.86 15.29
CA ASP A 7 -0.47 8.75 16.03
C ASP A 7 -0.03 7.38 15.52
N GLY A 8 0.73 7.33 14.42
CA GLY A 8 1.12 6.09 13.75
C GLY A 8 -0.08 5.34 13.19
N ARG A 9 -1.05 6.07 12.65
CA ARG A 9 -2.27 5.54 12.06
C ARG A 9 -2.44 6.02 10.63
N ALA A 10 -3.04 5.19 9.80
CA ALA A 10 -3.54 5.56 8.49
C ALA A 10 -4.70 4.63 8.10
N ALA A 11 -5.55 5.11 7.21
CA ALA A 11 -6.64 4.35 6.62
C ALA A 11 -6.64 4.56 5.10
N PHE A 12 -6.86 3.48 4.35
CA PHE A 12 -7.02 3.50 2.90
C PHE A 12 -8.25 2.69 2.52
N ALA A 13 -9.19 3.31 1.82
CA ALA A 13 -10.35 2.66 1.26
C ALA A 13 -10.41 2.96 -0.24
N LEU A 14 -10.61 1.91 -1.04
CA LEU A 14 -10.78 1.97 -2.48
C LEU A 14 -11.85 0.96 -2.86
N GLU A 15 -12.84 1.37 -3.65
CA GLU A 15 -13.93 0.51 -4.09
C GLU A 15 -13.97 0.45 -5.60
N GLY A 16 -14.17 -0.75 -6.15
CA GLY A 16 -14.47 -0.93 -7.56
C GLY A 16 -13.37 -0.44 -8.51
N LEU A 17 -12.10 -0.57 -8.12
CA LEU A 17 -10.97 -0.27 -9.00
C LEU A 17 -11.06 -1.15 -10.24
N GLU A 18 -11.27 -0.52 -11.40
CA GLU A 18 -11.22 -1.21 -12.68
C GLU A 18 -9.81 -1.77 -12.92
N THR A 19 -9.76 -3.06 -13.24
CA THR A 19 -8.54 -3.79 -13.55
C THR A 19 -8.80 -4.82 -14.65
N SER A 20 -7.78 -5.57 -15.03
CA SER A 20 -7.87 -6.57 -16.08
C SER A 20 -7.37 -7.92 -15.57
N ASP A 21 -8.23 -8.96 -15.65
CA ASP A 21 -7.81 -10.33 -15.39
C ASP A 21 -7.13 -10.91 -16.64
N HIS A 22 -5.83 -11.14 -16.51
CA HIS A 22 -5.00 -11.77 -17.54
C HIS A 22 -4.80 -13.27 -17.30
N HIS A 23 -5.46 -13.87 -16.30
CA HIS A 23 -5.32 -15.27 -15.86
C HIS A 23 -3.93 -15.63 -15.27
N ASP A 24 -2.84 -15.21 -15.91
CA ASP A 24 -1.47 -15.44 -15.44
C ASP A 24 -0.52 -14.25 -15.71
N ILE A 25 0.62 -14.28 -15.01
CA ILE A 25 1.64 -13.22 -15.04
C ILE A 25 2.29 -13.11 -16.43
N VAL A 26 2.57 -14.23 -17.09
CA VAL A 26 3.27 -14.20 -18.39
C VAL A 26 2.39 -13.52 -19.44
N ASN A 27 1.09 -13.81 -19.45
CA ASN A 27 0.11 -13.17 -20.31
C ASN A 27 -0.02 -11.66 -19.99
N SER A 28 -0.11 -11.31 -18.70
CA SER A 28 -0.16 -9.91 -18.24
C SER A 28 1.05 -9.10 -18.72
N LEU A 29 2.27 -9.63 -18.54
CA LEU A 29 3.51 -8.96 -18.94
C LEU A 29 3.63 -8.78 -20.45
N LYS A 30 3.05 -9.70 -21.23
CA LYS A 30 2.99 -9.60 -22.70
C LYS A 30 1.84 -8.71 -23.19
N ARG A 31 1.01 -8.17 -22.30
CA ARG A 31 -0.23 -7.44 -22.62
C ARG A 31 -1.14 -8.26 -23.54
N GLY A 32 -1.21 -9.57 -23.30
CA GLY A 32 -2.10 -10.45 -24.04
C GLY A 32 -3.58 -10.26 -23.63
N PRO A 33 -4.49 -11.11 -24.12
CA PRO A 33 -5.92 -10.98 -23.85
C PRO A 33 -6.24 -10.92 -22.36
N SER A 34 -7.28 -10.16 -22.01
CA SER A 34 -7.82 -10.05 -20.66
C SER A 34 -9.32 -9.84 -20.69
N ILE A 35 -9.94 -9.97 -19.53
CA ILE A 35 -11.32 -9.52 -19.31
C ILE A 35 -11.37 -8.40 -18.25
N PRO A 36 -12.42 -7.57 -18.27
CA PRO A 36 -12.66 -6.60 -17.21
C PRO A 36 -12.86 -7.28 -15.85
N ALA A 37 -12.28 -6.69 -14.82
CA ALA A 37 -12.45 -7.09 -13.44
C ALA A 37 -12.47 -5.85 -12.53
N THR A 38 -12.94 -6.00 -11.30
CA THR A 38 -12.92 -4.95 -10.29
C THR A 38 -12.26 -5.43 -9.01
N ALA A 39 -11.58 -4.54 -8.29
CA ALA A 39 -11.00 -4.83 -6.98
C ALA A 39 -11.34 -3.74 -5.95
N SER A 40 -11.56 -4.14 -4.70
CA SER A 40 -11.80 -3.25 -3.57
C SER A 40 -10.86 -3.57 -2.42
N PHE A 41 -10.45 -2.55 -1.67
CA PHE A 41 -9.51 -2.65 -0.57
C PHE A 41 -9.94 -1.76 0.59
N ASN A 42 -9.84 -2.28 1.80
CA ASN A 42 -9.92 -1.53 3.05
C ASN A 42 -8.71 -1.89 3.91
N VAL A 43 -7.81 -0.93 4.12
CA VAL A 43 -6.55 -1.13 4.83
C VAL A 43 -6.47 -0.18 6.00
N GLN A 44 -6.12 -0.71 7.18
CA GLN A 44 -5.97 0.05 8.41
C GLN A 44 -4.58 -0.19 8.99
N TRP A 45 -3.81 0.88 9.17
CA TRP A 45 -2.52 0.86 9.86
C TRP A 45 -2.68 1.36 11.29
N GLY A 46 -2.01 0.71 12.23
CA GLY A 46 -2.03 1.09 13.63
C GLY A 46 -1.12 0.20 14.49
N GLY A 47 -1.14 0.39 15.81
CA GLY A 47 -0.31 -0.41 16.71
C GLY A 47 1.18 -0.14 16.50
N VAL A 48 1.61 1.09 16.83
CA VAL A 48 3.00 1.53 16.71
C VAL A 48 3.94 0.56 17.41
N LYS A 49 4.88 0.00 16.65
CA LYS A 49 5.95 -0.88 17.15
C LYS A 49 7.22 -0.09 17.46
N ARG A 50 7.65 0.77 16.53
CA ARG A 50 8.80 1.67 16.72
C ARG A 50 8.77 2.86 15.76
N ARG A 51 9.53 3.89 16.08
CA ARG A 51 9.77 5.06 15.23
C ARG A 51 11.24 5.17 14.91
N PHE A 52 11.58 5.50 13.68
CA PHE A 52 12.97 5.62 13.25
C PHE A 52 13.14 6.66 12.14
N THR A 53 14.36 7.14 11.98
CA THR A 53 14.74 8.07 10.92
C THR A 53 15.77 7.38 10.02
N VAL A 54 15.61 7.53 8.72
CA VAL A 54 16.60 7.11 7.72
C VAL A 54 17.20 8.35 7.09
N ARG A 55 18.52 8.34 6.89
CA ARG A 55 19.24 9.37 6.16
C ARG A 55 20.28 8.71 5.26
N ASP A 56 20.17 8.98 3.97
CA ASP A 56 21.16 8.62 2.97
C ASP A 56 21.78 9.91 2.44
N ALA A 57 22.93 10.25 3.00
CA ALA A 57 23.65 11.47 2.65
C ALA A 57 24.22 11.42 1.22
N ALA A 58 24.51 10.23 0.67
CA ALA A 58 25.07 10.10 -0.66
C ALA A 58 24.05 10.44 -1.74
N ASN A 59 22.78 10.07 -1.52
CA ASN A 59 21.69 10.30 -2.47
C ASN A 59 20.75 11.45 -2.06
N GLY A 60 21.04 12.17 -0.97
CA GLY A 60 20.24 13.29 -0.47
C GLY A 60 18.86 12.88 0.07
N PHE A 61 18.65 11.59 0.32
CA PHE A 61 17.38 11.03 0.75
C PHE A 61 17.27 11.04 2.29
N GLY A 62 16.06 11.25 2.80
CA GLY A 62 15.79 11.06 4.21
C GLY A 62 14.31 10.97 4.52
N GLY A 63 13.99 10.48 5.71
CA GLY A 63 12.60 10.35 6.13
C GLY A 63 12.44 9.88 7.57
N THR A 64 11.26 10.14 8.09
CA THR A 64 10.81 9.67 9.40
C THR A 64 9.73 8.62 9.21
N PHE A 65 9.89 7.48 9.86
CA PHE A 65 9.07 6.30 9.66
C PHE A 65 8.54 5.77 10.99
N VAL A 66 7.37 5.14 10.92
CA VAL A 66 6.68 4.48 12.01
C VAL A 66 6.39 3.05 11.56
N GLU A 67 7.02 2.09 12.21
CA GLU A 67 6.67 0.68 12.03
C GLU A 67 5.40 0.37 12.83
N THR A 68 4.47 -0.36 12.21
CA THR A 68 3.11 -0.59 12.71
C THR A 68 2.71 -2.05 12.50
N ALA A 69 1.48 -2.38 12.86
CA ALA A 69 0.70 -3.46 12.27
C ALA A 69 -0.25 -2.90 11.20
N ALA A 70 -0.79 -3.77 10.36
CA ALA A 70 -1.87 -3.44 9.46
C ALA A 70 -2.86 -4.60 9.33
N THR A 71 -4.14 -4.27 9.16
CA THR A 71 -5.20 -5.19 8.73
C THR A 71 -5.67 -4.82 7.33
N ILE A 72 -6.11 -5.82 6.56
CA ILE A 72 -6.64 -5.64 5.22
C ILE A 72 -7.86 -6.52 5.01
N GLU A 73 -8.91 -5.93 4.45
CA GLU A 73 -9.96 -6.64 3.73
C GLU A 73 -9.83 -6.29 2.26
N TRP A 74 -9.98 -7.28 1.40
CA TRP A 74 -9.99 -7.06 -0.04
C TRP A 74 -10.95 -8.01 -0.74
N SER A 75 -11.45 -7.57 -1.88
CA SER A 75 -12.24 -8.40 -2.77
C SER A 75 -11.88 -8.12 -4.21
N SER A 76 -12.11 -9.10 -5.08
CA SER A 76 -12.04 -8.92 -6.52
C SER A 76 -13.09 -9.75 -7.22
N SER A 77 -13.63 -9.24 -8.31
CA SER A 77 -14.66 -9.92 -9.10
C SER A 77 -14.42 -9.73 -10.59
N ASP A 78 -14.70 -10.76 -11.36
CA ASP A 78 -14.80 -10.70 -12.82
C ASP A 78 -16.11 -11.39 -13.27
N GLU A 79 -16.30 -11.60 -14.58
CA GLU A 79 -17.52 -12.25 -15.10
C GLU A 79 -17.66 -13.74 -14.72
N ARG A 80 -16.63 -14.35 -14.12
CA ARG A 80 -16.48 -15.79 -13.88
C ARG A 80 -16.34 -16.13 -12.41
N LEU A 81 -15.64 -15.30 -11.63
CA LEU A 81 -15.17 -15.60 -10.28
C LEU A 81 -15.27 -14.37 -9.37
N ASP A 82 -15.59 -14.66 -8.11
CA ASP A 82 -15.54 -13.72 -7.00
C ASP A 82 -14.55 -14.22 -5.95
N PHE A 83 -13.68 -13.32 -5.49
CA PHE A 83 -12.74 -13.56 -4.41
C PHE A 83 -12.97 -12.53 -3.31
N VAL A 84 -12.97 -13.01 -2.07
CA VAL A 84 -13.07 -12.17 -0.87
C VAL A 84 -12.06 -12.70 0.14
N SER A 85 -11.32 -11.81 0.79
CA SER A 85 -10.43 -12.17 1.87
C SER A 85 -11.20 -12.67 3.09
N ASP A 86 -10.51 -13.35 4.00
CA ASP A 86 -11.00 -13.51 5.36
C ASP A 86 -11.16 -12.12 6.04
N PRO A 87 -11.93 -12.04 7.14
CA PRO A 87 -12.15 -10.79 7.87
C PRO A 87 -10.85 -10.10 8.30
N ALA A 88 -10.88 -8.77 8.42
CA ALA A 88 -9.70 -7.94 8.67
C ALA A 88 -8.85 -8.40 9.88
N ASP A 89 -9.51 -8.85 10.95
CA ASP A 89 -8.88 -9.24 12.22
C ASP A 89 -8.07 -10.55 12.14
N THR A 90 -8.23 -11.31 11.05
CA THR A 90 -7.44 -12.50 10.74
C THR A 90 -6.11 -12.18 10.04
N SER A 91 -5.90 -10.91 9.66
CA SER A 91 -4.69 -10.44 8.97
C SER A 91 -3.43 -10.73 9.78
N THR A 92 -2.40 -11.27 9.11
CA THR A 92 -1.05 -11.38 9.68
C THR A 92 -0.14 -10.32 9.05
N THR A 93 0.35 -9.38 9.86
CA THR A 93 1.30 -8.37 9.37
C THR A 93 2.68 -8.98 9.15
N VAL A 94 3.12 -9.07 7.89
CA VAL A 94 4.52 -9.33 7.53
C VAL A 94 5.36 -8.05 7.66
N SER A 95 4.86 -6.94 7.12
CA SER A 95 5.47 -5.61 7.25
C SER A 95 4.40 -4.52 7.09
N ALA A 96 4.51 -3.44 7.86
CA ALA A 96 3.64 -2.29 7.77
C ALA A 96 4.38 -1.04 8.28
N VAL A 97 4.58 -0.07 7.40
CA VAL A 97 5.34 1.15 7.71
C VAL A 97 4.58 2.37 7.19
N LEU A 98 4.46 3.38 8.05
CA LEU A 98 4.00 4.72 7.69
C LEU A 98 5.19 5.66 7.67
N GLY A 99 5.37 6.42 6.59
CA GLY A 99 6.54 7.26 6.41
C GLY A 99 6.19 8.64 5.89
N ARG A 100 6.98 9.63 6.32
CA ARG A 100 7.16 10.87 5.57
C ARG A 100 8.60 10.91 5.09
N GLU A 101 8.75 10.93 3.78
CA GLU A 101 10.03 10.96 3.09
C GLU A 101 10.20 12.31 2.39
N HIS A 102 11.45 12.76 2.25
CA HIS A 102 11.82 13.85 1.36
C HIS A 102 12.84 13.37 0.33
N ASN A 103 12.58 13.70 -0.93
CA ASN A 103 13.42 13.30 -2.06
C ASN A 103 14.53 14.33 -2.30
N GLY A 104 15.79 13.86 -2.42
CA GLY A 104 16.99 14.69 -2.41
C GLY A 104 17.20 15.60 -3.62
N VAL A 105 16.49 15.37 -4.73
CA VAL A 105 16.65 16.16 -5.97
C VAL A 105 15.85 17.47 -5.96
N PHE A 106 14.77 17.56 -5.18
CA PHE A 106 13.83 18.70 -5.22
C PHE A 106 14.05 19.77 -4.13
N PHE A 107 15.05 19.59 -3.27
CA PHE A 107 15.43 20.59 -2.25
C PHE A 107 16.95 20.72 -2.18
N GLN A 108 17.56 21.22 -3.26
CA GLN A 108 18.81 21.94 -3.08
C GLN A 108 18.50 23.24 -2.34
N ASN A 109 19.25 23.48 -1.26
CA ASN A 109 19.12 24.66 -0.42
C ASN A 109 18.94 25.93 -1.28
N GLY A 110 17.86 26.66 -1.02
CA GLY A 110 17.89 28.10 -1.24
C GLY A 110 19.13 28.64 -0.51
N ALA A 111 19.91 29.42 -1.25
CA ALA A 111 21.15 30.12 -0.90
C ALA A 111 21.47 30.29 0.60
#